data_AF-A0A8S1QSG4-F1
#
_entry.id   AF-A0A8S1QSG4-F1
#
_cell.length_a   1.000
_cell.length_b   1.000
_cell.length_c   1.000
_cell.angle_alpha   90.00
_cell.angle_beta   90.00
_cell.angle_gamma   90.00
#
_symmetry.space_group_name_H-M   'P 1'
#
loop_
_entity.id
_entity.type
_entity.pdbx_description
1 polymer ?
#
loop_
_entity_poly.entity_id
_entity_poly.type
_entity_poly.pdbx_seq_one_letter_code
_entity_poly.pdbx_strand_id
1 'polypeptide(L)'
;MKQQKLFTCQDIAHESEVIQGFCLNFGCQDAKSQFCLQCGFDPKKHTNCKKDLKVFGQIQSFITKFNQYLFELTTQLNKSYQSVKIKYEEFIKELEKMKIQLLKISEYLFQQDYKQIKDNLLIIKECYQFSNNQEEIIKQNQIGTQLQ
;
A
#
# COMPACT_ATOMS: atom_id res chain seq x y z
N MET A 1 21.66 -0.57 -42.59
CA MET A 1 21.47 -0.87 -41.15
C MET A 1 22.85 -1.04 -40.51
N LYS A 2 23.23 -0.19 -39.55
CA LYS A 2 24.53 -0.35 -38.85
C LYS A 2 24.38 -1.52 -37.87
N GLN A 3 25.17 -2.58 -38.03
CA GLN A 3 25.27 -3.65 -37.04
C GLN A 3 25.72 -3.05 -35.70
N GLN A 4 24.88 -3.20 -34.67
CA GLN A 4 25.22 -2.81 -33.32
C GLN A 4 26.26 -3.81 -32.82
N LYS A 5 27.52 -3.38 -32.69
CA LYS A 5 28.57 -4.22 -32.12
C LYS A 5 28.21 -4.52 -30.66
N LEU A 6 27.85 -5.77 -30.37
CA LEU A 6 27.65 -6.27 -29.02
C LEU A 6 29.04 -6.42 -28.37
N PHE A 7 29.22 -5.78 -27.23
CA PHE A 7 30.46 -5.86 -26.47
C PHE A 7 30.44 -7.13 -25.61
N THR A 8 31.54 -7.87 -25.60
CA THR A 8 31.66 -9.14 -24.89
C THR A 8 32.77 -9.12 -23.85
N CYS A 9 32.61 -9.90 -22.78
CA CYS A 9 33.60 -10.05 -21.72
C CYS A 9 34.87 -10.72 -22.26
N GLN A 10 36.03 -10.25 -21.78
CA GLN A 10 37.36 -10.71 -22.19
C GLN A 10 38.06 -11.55 -21.11
N ASP A 11 37.40 -11.78 -19.97
CA ASP A 11 37.91 -12.67 -18.93
C ASP A 11 37.73 -14.13 -19.36
N ILE A 12 38.75 -14.95 -19.12
CA ILE A 12 38.84 -16.35 -19.56
C ILE A 12 37.63 -17.18 -19.06
N ALA A 13 37.05 -16.84 -17.91
CA ALA A 13 35.91 -17.57 -17.38
C ALA A 13 34.57 -17.28 -18.10
N HIS A 14 34.45 -16.15 -18.80
CA HIS A 14 33.19 -15.68 -19.41
C HIS A 14 33.41 -15.09 -20.81
N GLU A 15 34.44 -15.56 -21.50
CA GLU A 15 34.81 -15.07 -22.82
C GLU A 15 33.59 -15.17 -23.76
N SER A 16 33.25 -14.08 -24.42
CA SER A 16 32.08 -13.95 -25.32
C SER A 16 30.72 -13.66 -24.65
N GLU A 17 30.60 -13.56 -23.32
CA GLU A 17 29.35 -13.12 -22.68
C GLU A 17 29.08 -11.63 -22.95
N VAL A 18 27.85 -11.27 -23.34
CA VAL A 18 27.48 -9.89 -23.67
C VAL A 18 27.49 -9.01 -22.41
N ILE A 19 28.29 -7.94 -22.45
CA ILE A 19 28.42 -6.92 -21.41
C ILE A 19 27.20 -6.00 -21.44
N GLN A 20 26.59 -5.79 -20.27
CA GLN A 20 25.52 -4.80 -20.05
C GLN A 20 25.93 -3.88 -18.85
N GLY A 21 26.67 -2.76 -19.08
CA GLY A 21 27.01 -1.67 -18.09
C GLY A 21 28.49 -1.10 -18.10
N PHE A 22 29.14 -0.71 -16.94
CA PHE A 22 30.62 -0.41 -16.48
C PHE A 22 31.60 -1.40 -15.65
N CYS A 23 32.78 -1.88 -16.13
CA CYS A 23 33.60 -2.99 -15.52
C CYS A 23 34.67 -2.47 -14.56
N LEU A 24 34.89 -3.23 -13.50
CA LEU A 24 35.63 -2.81 -12.30
C LEU A 24 36.85 -3.70 -12.03
N ASN A 25 37.21 -4.59 -12.95
CA ASN A 25 38.45 -5.35 -12.88
C ASN A 25 39.60 -4.51 -13.46
N PHE A 26 40.68 -4.32 -12.70
CA PHE A 26 41.81 -3.47 -13.09
C PHE A 26 42.43 -3.88 -14.44
N GLY A 27 42.49 -5.18 -14.75
CA GLY A 27 43.00 -5.66 -16.04
C GLY A 27 42.10 -5.37 -17.25
N CYS A 28 40.83 -4.99 -17.02
CA CYS A 28 39.87 -4.64 -18.08
C CYS A 28 39.77 -3.12 -18.32
N GLN A 29 40.34 -2.30 -17.44
CA GLN A 29 40.23 -0.84 -17.52
C GLN A 29 41.15 -0.23 -18.59
N ASP A 30 42.22 -0.92 -18.99
CA ASP A 30 43.17 -0.42 -19.99
C ASP A 30 42.61 -0.39 -21.42
N ALA A 31 41.48 -1.06 -21.70
CA ALA A 31 40.91 -1.14 -23.05
C ALA A 31 39.50 -0.56 -23.21
N LYS A 32 38.64 -0.52 -22.16
CA LYS A 32 37.33 0.20 -22.14
C LYS A 32 36.57 0.02 -20.82
N SER A 33 35.97 1.10 -20.31
CA SER A 33 35.20 1.16 -19.07
C SER A 33 33.74 0.63 -19.18
N GLN A 34 33.50 -0.70 -19.27
CA GLN A 34 32.12 -1.29 -19.45
C GLN A 34 31.86 -2.65 -18.70
N PHE A 35 30.74 -2.82 -17.95
CA PHE A 35 30.34 -3.72 -16.77
C PHE A 35 29.70 -4.95 -17.28
N CYS A 36 30.06 -6.04 -16.63
CA CYS A 36 29.22 -7.20 -16.66
C CYS A 36 28.31 -7.20 -15.42
N LEU A 37 27.00 -7.02 -15.64
CA LEU A 37 25.97 -7.15 -14.61
C LEU A 37 26.01 -8.53 -13.92
N GLN A 38 26.45 -9.58 -14.63
CA GLN A 38 26.64 -10.91 -14.06
C GLN A 38 27.73 -10.95 -12.98
N CYS A 39 28.75 -10.08 -13.05
CA CYS A 39 29.74 -9.96 -11.96
C CYS A 39 29.10 -9.49 -10.65
N GLY A 40 28.06 -8.64 -10.74
CA GLY A 40 27.23 -8.20 -9.61
C GLY A 40 26.46 -9.34 -8.95
N PHE A 41 26.01 -10.31 -9.75
CA PHE A 41 25.15 -11.40 -9.30
C PHE A 41 25.91 -12.65 -8.83
N ASP A 42 27.09 -12.94 -9.38
CA ASP A 42 27.89 -14.12 -9.01
C ASP A 42 29.34 -13.73 -8.60
N PRO A 43 29.56 -13.36 -7.32
CA PRO A 43 30.86 -12.94 -6.82
C PRO A 43 31.89 -14.08 -6.72
N LYS A 44 31.52 -15.33 -7.00
CA LYS A 44 32.46 -16.47 -7.00
C LYS A 44 33.23 -16.60 -8.31
N LYS A 45 32.72 -16.00 -9.38
CA LYS A 45 33.25 -16.14 -10.74
C LYS A 45 34.45 -15.24 -11.06
N HIS A 46 34.73 -14.21 -10.26
CA HIS A 46 35.88 -13.32 -10.45
C HIS A 46 36.51 -12.86 -9.14
N THR A 47 37.83 -13.01 -9.02
CA THR A 47 38.62 -12.68 -7.82
C THR A 47 39.01 -11.21 -7.71
N ASN A 48 39.05 -10.46 -8.82
CA ASN A 48 39.67 -9.13 -8.90
C ASN A 48 38.72 -7.92 -8.82
N CYS A 49 37.41 -8.13 -8.74
CA CYS A 49 36.39 -7.05 -8.70
C CYS A 49 35.68 -6.90 -7.34
N LYS A 50 36.18 -7.57 -6.29
CA LYS A 50 35.57 -7.64 -4.95
C LYS A 50 35.23 -6.29 -4.31
N LYS A 51 36.05 -5.25 -4.51
CA LYS A 51 35.89 -3.96 -3.82
C LYS A 51 34.69 -3.18 -4.36
N ASP A 52 34.53 -3.15 -5.68
CA ASP A 52 33.47 -2.40 -6.33
C ASP A 52 32.14 -3.16 -6.34
N LEU A 53 32.18 -4.50 -6.34
CA LEU A 53 31.00 -5.35 -6.15
C LEU A 53 30.34 -5.18 -4.78
N LYS A 54 31.10 -4.77 -3.75
CA LYS A 54 30.56 -4.50 -2.41
C LYS A 54 29.53 -3.36 -2.43
N VAL A 55 29.82 -2.29 -3.17
CA VAL A 55 28.92 -1.12 -3.28
C VAL A 55 27.68 -1.49 -4.08
N PHE A 56 27.82 -2.25 -5.18
CA PHE A 56 26.69 -2.79 -5.93
C PHE A 56 25.79 -3.69 -5.08
N GLY A 57 26.35 -4.61 -4.30
CA GLY A 57 25.59 -5.46 -3.39
C GLY A 57 24.85 -4.66 -2.31
N GLN A 58 25.44 -3.57 -1.81
CA GLN A 58 24.77 -2.65 -0.88
C GLN A 58 23.60 -1.93 -1.53
N ILE A 59 23.76 -1.42 -2.76
CA ILE A 59 22.68 -0.76 -3.52
C ILE A 59 21.56 -1.76 -3.80
N GLN A 60 21.90 -2.98 -4.25
CA GLN A 60 20.90 -4.02 -4.49
C GLN A 60 20.17 -4.43 -3.21
N SER A 61 20.88 -4.59 -2.09
CA SER A 61 20.26 -4.87 -0.79
C SER A 61 19.33 -3.75 -0.34
N PHE A 62 19.73 -2.49 -0.55
CA PHE A 62 18.89 -1.33 -0.28
C PHE A 62 17.60 -1.35 -1.11
N ILE A 63 17.72 -1.53 -2.44
CA ILE A 63 16.56 -1.61 -3.34
C ILE A 63 15.61 -2.73 -2.92
N THR A 64 16.14 -3.92 -2.61
CA THR A 64 15.32 -5.05 -2.15
C THR A 64 14.58 -4.74 -0.85
N LYS A 65 15.28 -4.19 0.15
CA LYS A 65 14.67 -3.81 1.44
C LYS A 65 13.62 -2.72 1.26
N PHE A 66 13.89 -1.74 0.41
CA PHE A 66 12.97 -0.65 0.12
C PHE A 66 11.70 -1.16 -0.58
N ASN A 67 11.84 -2.05 -1.57
CA ASN A 67 10.70 -2.68 -2.22
C ASN A 67 9.87 -3.53 -1.25
N GLN A 68 10.52 -4.26 -0.35
CA GLN A 68 9.84 -5.02 0.69
C GLN A 68 9.06 -4.09 1.64
N TYR A 69 9.67 -2.99 2.07
CA TYR A 69 9.01 -1.99 2.89
C TYR A 69 7.79 -1.36 2.19
N LEU A 70 7.91 -0.99 0.91
CA LEU A 70 6.79 -0.49 0.12
C LEU A 70 5.66 -1.51 0.00
N PHE A 71 5.99 -2.78 -0.19
CA PHE A 71 5.00 -3.86 -0.23
C PHE A 71 4.28 -4.03 1.11
N GLU A 72 5.01 -3.99 2.22
CA GLU A 72 4.43 -4.06 3.57
C GLU A 72 3.50 -2.87 3.84
N LEU A 73 3.94 -1.64 3.51
CA LEU A 73 3.11 -0.43 3.62
C LEU A 73 1.83 -0.53 2.77
N THR A 74 1.96 -0.95 1.51
CA THR A 74 0.81 -1.11 0.61
C THR A 74 -0.18 -2.14 1.16
N THR A 75 0.33 -3.24 1.71
CA THR A 75 -0.50 -4.27 2.34
C THR A 75 -1.23 -3.73 3.57
N GLN A 76 -0.55 -2.96 4.42
CA GLN A 76 -1.17 -2.34 5.60
C GLN A 76 -2.24 -1.33 5.20
N LEU A 77 -1.95 -0.47 4.22
CA LEU A 77 -2.90 0.51 3.70
C LEU A 77 -4.16 -0.17 3.15
N ASN A 78 -3.98 -1.24 2.37
CA ASN A 78 -5.11 -2.03 1.85
C ASN A 78 -5.94 -2.65 2.97
N LYS A 79 -5.31 -3.19 4.03
CA LYS A 79 -6.05 -3.72 5.20
C LYS A 79 -6.87 -2.64 5.89
N SER A 80 -6.29 -1.47 6.13
CA SER A 80 -7.00 -0.34 6.73
C SER A 80 -8.16 0.13 5.85
N TYR A 81 -7.94 0.26 4.54
CA TYR A 81 -8.98 0.62 3.59
C TYR A 81 -10.15 -0.36 3.60
N GLN A 82 -9.88 -1.68 3.54
CA GLN A 82 -10.93 -2.69 3.59
C GLN A 82 -11.70 -2.67 4.91
N SER A 83 -11.01 -2.47 6.04
CA SER A 83 -11.67 -2.35 7.34
C SER A 83 -12.61 -1.14 7.41
N VAL A 84 -12.18 0.03 6.91
CA VAL A 84 -13.02 1.23 6.83
C VAL A 84 -14.21 1.00 5.91
N LYS A 85 -13.97 0.40 4.73
CA LYS A 85 -15.03 0.08 3.76
C LYS A 85 -16.11 -0.80 4.37
N ILE A 86 -15.73 -1.89 5.05
CA ILE A 86 -16.67 -2.81 5.70
C ILE A 86 -17.51 -2.07 6.75
N LYS A 87 -16.87 -1.30 7.64
CA LYS A 87 -17.59 -0.53 8.66
C LYS A 87 -18.55 0.48 8.05
N TYR A 88 -18.17 1.11 6.94
CA TYR A 88 -19.02 2.05 6.23
C TYR A 88 -20.24 1.36 5.61
N GLU A 89 -20.06 0.19 5.00
CA GLU A 89 -21.17 -0.61 4.45
C GLU A 89 -22.12 -1.12 5.55
N GLU A 90 -21.59 -1.54 6.70
CA GLU A 90 -22.40 -1.90 7.88
C GLU A 90 -23.20 -0.71 8.41
N PHE A 91 -22.56 0.47 8.48
CA PHE A 91 -23.21 1.69 8.91
C PHE A 91 -24.37 2.10 7.99
N ILE A 92 -24.20 1.99 6.66
CA ILE A 92 -25.27 2.25 5.69
C ILE A 92 -26.46 1.32 5.94
N LYS A 93 -26.22 0.01 6.15
CA LYS A 93 -27.29 -0.96 6.38
C LYS A 93 -28.07 -0.67 7.66
N GLU A 94 -27.39 -0.28 8.74
CA GLU A 94 -28.05 0.12 9.97
C GLU A 94 -28.89 1.39 9.79
N LEU A 95 -28.40 2.39 9.05
CA LEU A 95 -29.18 3.58 8.71
C LEU A 95 -30.43 3.26 7.87
N GLU A 96 -30.31 2.38 6.88
CA GLU A 96 -31.46 1.92 6.08
C GLU A 96 -32.51 1.23 6.95
N LYS A 97 -32.06 0.37 7.87
CA LYS A 97 -32.94 -0.32 8.82
C LYS A 97 -33.66 0.68 9.75
N MET A 98 -32.94 1.64 10.31
CA MET A 98 -33.54 2.70 11.14
C MET A 98 -34.55 3.53 10.34
N LYS A 99 -34.22 3.89 9.09
CA LYS A 99 -35.13 4.61 8.20
C LYS A 99 -36.44 3.85 8.00
N ILE A 100 -36.38 2.55 7.70
CA ILE A 100 -37.57 1.71 7.51
C ILE A 100 -38.42 1.69 8.79
N GLN A 101 -37.80 1.54 9.96
CA GLN A 101 -38.50 1.55 11.24
C GLN A 101 -39.18 2.89 11.51
N LEU A 102 -38.49 4.01 11.27
CA LEU A 102 -39.05 5.35 11.46
C LEU A 102 -40.22 5.64 10.51
N LEU A 103 -40.15 5.18 9.26
CA LEU A 103 -41.28 5.28 8.32
C LEU A 103 -42.50 4.52 8.85
N LYS A 104 -42.30 3.30 9.36
CA LYS A 104 -43.38 2.50 9.94
C LYS A 104 -44.00 3.17 11.18
N ILE A 105 -43.17 3.75 12.05
CA ILE A 105 -43.64 4.51 13.21
C ILE A 105 -44.42 5.75 12.77
N SER A 106 -43.97 6.43 11.72
CA SER A 106 -44.68 7.56 11.13
C SER A 106 -46.06 7.15 10.59
N GLU A 107 -46.19 5.97 9.97
CA GLU A 107 -47.48 5.43 9.54
C GLU A 107 -48.40 5.16 10.74
N TYR A 108 -47.91 4.57 11.82
CA TYR A 108 -48.69 4.35 13.04
C TYR A 108 -49.17 5.66 13.67
N LEU A 109 -48.33 6.70 13.66
CA LEU A 109 -48.70 8.05 14.09
C LEU A 109 -49.83 8.63 13.24
N PHE A 110 -49.74 8.51 11.92
CA PHE A 110 -50.78 8.97 11.01
C PHE A 110 -52.11 8.24 11.22
N GLN A 111 -52.06 6.94 11.49
CA GLN A 111 -53.22 6.10 11.76
C GLN A 111 -53.76 6.22 13.18
N GLN A 112 -53.08 6.98 14.06
CA GLN A 112 -53.39 7.09 15.49
C GLN A 112 -53.40 5.73 16.22
N ASP A 113 -52.58 4.77 15.76
CA ASP A 113 -52.42 3.47 16.42
C ASP A 113 -51.44 3.60 17.60
N TYR A 114 -51.95 4.15 18.71
CA TYR A 114 -51.18 4.39 19.93
C TYR A 114 -50.62 3.12 20.56
N LYS A 115 -51.21 1.96 20.28
CA LYS A 115 -50.68 0.68 20.77
C LYS A 115 -49.37 0.36 20.06
N GLN A 116 -49.36 0.41 18.73
CA GLN A 116 -48.14 0.16 17.95
C GLN A 116 -47.06 1.22 18.24
N ILE A 117 -47.44 2.48 18.42
CA ILE A 117 -46.47 3.53 18.81
C ILE A 117 -45.82 3.19 20.15
N LYS A 118 -46.62 2.80 21.14
CA LYS A 118 -46.13 2.41 22.47
C LYS A 118 -45.16 1.22 22.39
N ASP A 119 -45.49 0.23 21.57
CA ASP A 119 -44.66 -0.97 21.38
C ASP A 119 -43.32 -0.65 20.68
N ASN A 120 -43.24 0.45 19.93
CA ASN A 120 -42.03 0.90 19.23
C ASN A 120 -41.25 2.02 19.95
N LEU A 121 -41.65 2.44 21.16
CA LEU A 121 -40.98 3.53 21.90
C LEU A 121 -39.48 3.29 22.13
N LEU A 122 -39.08 2.03 22.34
CA LEU A 122 -37.67 1.67 22.55
C LEU A 122 -36.82 2.01 21.31
N ILE A 123 -37.33 1.70 20.12
CA ILE A 123 -36.67 2.00 18.84
C ILE A 123 -36.57 3.53 18.65
N ILE A 124 -37.63 4.28 18.96
CA ILE A 124 -37.62 5.76 18.89
C ILE A 124 -36.51 6.33 19.77
N LYS A 125 -36.39 5.81 21.00
CA LYS A 125 -35.35 6.23 21.95
C LYS A 125 -33.95 5.92 21.43
N GLU A 126 -33.75 4.75 20.85
CA GLU A 126 -32.47 4.34 20.25
C GLU A 126 -32.09 5.26 19.08
N CYS A 127 -33.02 5.57 18.17
CA CYS A 127 -32.78 6.49 17.06
C CYS A 127 -32.41 7.91 17.55
N TYR A 128 -33.07 8.38 18.61
CA TYR A 128 -32.78 9.70 19.20
C TYR A 128 -31.38 9.73 19.83
N GLN A 129 -31.03 8.71 20.61
CA GLN A 129 -29.70 8.58 21.21
C GLN A 129 -28.61 8.48 20.14
N PHE A 130 -28.84 7.69 19.09
CA PHE A 130 -27.92 7.60 17.96
C PHE A 130 -27.66 8.97 17.32
N SER A 131 -28.72 9.75 17.07
CA SER A 131 -28.61 11.09 16.48
C SER A 131 -27.78 12.04 17.35
N ASN A 132 -28.02 12.05 18.67
CA ASN A 132 -27.25 12.88 19.61
C ASN A 132 -25.78 12.48 19.66
N ASN A 133 -25.48 11.18 19.69
CA ASN A 133 -24.09 10.70 19.70
C ASN A 133 -23.34 11.11 18.42
N GLN A 134 -24.00 11.10 17.25
CA GLN A 134 -23.39 11.58 16.01
C GLN A 134 -23.09 13.08 16.05
N GLU A 135 -24.00 13.90 16.59
CA GLU A 135 -23.74 15.33 16.77
C GLU A 135 -22.55 15.61 17.69
N GLU A 136 -22.42 14.88 18.80
CA GLU A 136 -21.29 15.02 19.72
C GLU A 136 -19.95 14.67 19.05
N ILE A 137 -19.91 13.58 18.27
CA ILE A 137 -18.72 13.18 17.50
C ILE A 137 -18.34 14.28 16.50
N ILE A 138 -19.30 14.86 15.78
CA ILE A 138 -19.05 15.95 14.82
C ILE A 138 -18.50 17.19 15.54
N LYS A 139 -19.09 17.57 16.68
CA LYS A 139 -18.63 18.72 17.48
C LYS A 139 -17.20 18.53 17.98
N GLN A 140 -16.85 17.34 18.49
CA GLN A 140 -15.48 17.05 18.95
C GLN A 140 -14.46 17.15 17.81
N ASN A 141 -14.80 16.66 16.61
CA ASN A 141 -13.91 16.73 15.44
C ASN A 141 -13.71 18.17 14.93
N GLN A 142 -14.71 19.04 15.05
CA GLN A 142 -14.60 20.46 14.69
C GLN A 142 -13.69 21.24 15.66
N ILE A 143 -13.72 20.90 16.96
CA ILE A 143 -12.85 21.54 17.96
C ILE A 143 -11.38 21.13 17.71
N GLY A 144 -11.13 19.86 17.35
CA GLY A 144 -9.78 19.36 17.06
C GLY A 144 -9.13 19.99 15.81
N THR A 145 -9.92 20.46 14.84
CA THR A 145 -9.41 21.14 13.62
C THR A 145 -9.15 22.63 13.82
N GLN A 146 -9.68 23.24 14.88
CA GLN A 146 -9.38 24.65 15.22
C GLN A 146 -8.17 24.81 16.15
N LEU A 147 -7.64 23.71 16.68
CA LEU A 147 -6.48 23.67 17.60
C LEU A 147 -5.18 23.22 16.93
N GLN A 148 -5.17 23.02 15.61
CA GLN A 148 -3.98 22.79 14.77
C GLN A 148 -3.68 24.03 13.92
#